data_AF-A0A534MLR8-F1
#
_entry.id   AF-A0A534MLR8-F1
#
_cell.length_a   1.000
_cell.length_b   1.000
_cell.length_c   1.000
_cell.angle_alpha   90.00
_cell.angle_beta   90.00
_cell.angle_gamma   90.00
#
_symmetry.space_group_name_H-M   'P 1'
#
loop_
_entity.id
_entity.type
_entity.pdbx_description
1 polymer ?
#
loop_
_entity_poly.entity_id
_entity_poly.type
_entity_poly.pdbx_seq_one_letter_code
_entity_poly.pdbx_strand_id
1 'polypeptide(L)'
;MPERVRGPAFLDIVTLAISLTGIIGLTSVFLEFKSGIIRVPRLLYLAYMAMMCAPFFVALVRTPKLPFLIPPIVILFVIYPLAAPHGIIFSTDPIFNYSFTADVVNSGFWAPGAGNGFARTYSFYPLGNVFMGYVILTAGLPGAAVYAWIEALLRLMAVPTTVFAIGRRLFSTRIAALGVFFYLGTASILFNVPVQQGIGIIFVGLSLLSLVMLTRSSDRSSQRRAQLLFVCVAGGIVMT
;
A
#
# COMPACT_ATOMS: atom_id res chain seq x y z
N MET A 1 12.93 32.31 -35.41
CA MET A 1 13.16 31.33 -34.32
C MET A 1 11.89 30.53 -34.15
N PRO A 2 11.88 29.20 -34.32
CA PRO A 2 10.67 28.43 -34.08
C PRO A 2 10.32 28.54 -32.60
N GLU A 3 9.04 28.81 -32.29
CA GLU A 3 8.51 28.79 -30.93
C GLU A 3 8.87 27.45 -30.30
N ARG A 4 9.90 27.46 -29.45
CA ARG A 4 10.30 26.28 -28.69
C ARG A 4 9.08 25.85 -27.92
N VAL A 5 8.66 24.61 -28.17
CA VAL A 5 7.58 23.84 -27.55
C VAL A 5 7.59 24.02 -26.01
N ARG A 6 7.07 25.16 -25.53
CA ARG A 6 6.94 25.50 -24.10
C ARG A 6 5.72 24.84 -23.48
N GLY A 7 4.81 24.28 -24.28
CA GLY A 7 3.53 23.72 -23.81
C GLY A 7 3.69 22.48 -22.92
N PRO A 8 4.23 21.35 -23.42
CA PRO A 8 4.10 20.06 -22.73
C PRO A 8 5.02 19.90 -21.51
N ALA A 9 6.27 20.34 -21.61
CA ALA A 9 7.27 20.16 -20.55
C ALA A 9 7.06 21.11 -19.37
N PHE A 10 6.63 22.35 -19.63
CA PHE A 10 6.29 23.29 -18.57
C PHE A 10 5.06 22.81 -17.78
N LEU A 11 4.02 22.35 -18.47
CA LEU A 11 2.87 21.71 -17.84
C LEU A 11 3.28 20.50 -17.01
N ASP A 12 4.17 19.63 -17.50
CA ASP A 12 4.70 18.49 -16.73
C ASP A 12 5.33 18.95 -15.39
N ILE A 13 6.17 19.99 -15.44
CA ILE A 13 6.87 20.54 -14.26
C ILE A 13 5.89 21.16 -13.27
N VAL A 14 4.97 22.00 -13.75
CA VAL A 14 3.95 22.64 -12.89
C VAL A 14 3.08 21.59 -12.21
N THR A 15 2.69 20.56 -12.96
CA THR A 15 1.88 19.48 -12.44
C THR A 15 2.59 18.69 -11.34
N LEU A 16 3.87 18.38 -11.55
CA LEU A 16 4.70 17.73 -10.54
C LEU A 16 4.87 18.62 -9.30
N ALA A 17 5.09 19.92 -9.46
CA ALA A 17 5.24 20.86 -8.35
C ALA A 17 3.95 20.95 -7.50
N ILE A 18 2.79 21.03 -8.15
CA ILE A 18 1.49 21.01 -7.46
C ILE A 18 1.29 19.68 -6.72
N SER A 19 1.61 18.56 -7.37
CA SER A 19 1.56 17.24 -6.74
C SER A 19 2.40 17.16 -5.48
N LEU A 20 3.66 17.59 -5.56
CA LEU A 20 4.60 17.61 -4.44
C LEU A 20 4.11 18.50 -3.31
N THR A 21 3.53 19.65 -3.63
CA THR A 21 2.94 20.55 -2.64
C THR A 21 1.76 19.89 -1.92
N GLY A 22 0.90 19.18 -2.66
CA GLY A 22 -0.17 18.38 -2.09
C GLY A 22 0.34 17.28 -1.16
N ILE A 23 1.39 16.56 -1.55
CA ILE A 23 2.02 15.51 -0.74
C ILE A 23 2.59 16.08 0.56
N ILE A 24 3.34 17.18 0.48
CA ILE A 24 3.95 17.82 1.65
C ILE A 24 2.84 18.26 2.61
N GLY A 25 1.80 18.91 2.07
CA GLY A 25 0.64 19.32 2.86
C GLY A 25 -0.04 18.14 3.55
N LEU A 26 -0.36 17.06 2.83
CA LEU A 26 -0.97 15.86 3.43
C LEU A 26 -0.07 15.19 4.47
N THR A 27 1.24 15.20 4.26
CA THR A 27 2.21 14.67 5.22
C THR A 27 2.19 15.50 6.51
N SER A 28 2.21 16.82 6.42
CA SER A 28 2.08 17.71 7.58
C SER A 28 0.76 17.48 8.33
N VAL A 29 -0.36 17.36 7.59
CA VAL A 29 -1.67 17.05 8.19
C VAL A 29 -1.66 15.71 8.93
N PHE A 30 -1.07 14.68 8.32
CA PHE A 30 -0.94 13.36 8.96
C PHE A 30 -0.11 13.42 10.25
N LEU A 31 1.01 14.14 10.23
CA LEU A 31 1.88 14.32 11.40
C LEU A 31 1.16 15.09 12.52
N GLU A 32 0.37 16.12 12.20
CA GLU A 32 -0.48 16.83 13.17
C GLU A 32 -1.56 15.94 13.78
N PHE A 33 -2.24 15.12 12.97
CA PHE A 33 -3.20 14.14 13.49
C PHE A 33 -2.54 13.16 14.45
N LYS A 34 -1.33 12.68 14.12
CA LYS A 34 -0.59 11.73 14.97
C LYS A 34 -0.04 12.36 16.25
N SER A 35 0.25 13.66 16.26
CA SER A 35 0.63 14.38 17.48
C SER A 35 -0.56 14.79 18.35
N GLY A 36 -1.80 14.44 17.95
CA GLY A 36 -3.02 14.78 18.67
C GLY A 36 -3.46 16.24 18.48
N ILE A 37 -2.81 16.97 17.58
CA ILE A 37 -3.11 18.37 17.27
C ILE A 37 -4.07 18.40 16.09
N ILE A 38 -5.38 18.28 16.35
CA ILE A 38 -6.40 18.33 15.30
C ILE A 38 -6.78 19.80 15.04
N ARG A 39 -5.95 20.50 14.25
CA ARG A 39 -6.21 21.92 13.90
C ARG A 39 -6.32 22.18 12.40
N VAL A 40 -6.12 21.16 11.57
CA VAL A 40 -6.13 21.31 10.11
C VAL A 40 -7.55 21.63 9.62
N PRO A 41 -7.76 22.79 8.97
CA PRO A 41 -9.06 23.10 8.37
C PRO A 41 -9.41 22.08 7.28
N ARG A 42 -10.66 21.59 7.28
CA ARG A 42 -11.14 20.60 6.30
C ARG A 42 -10.90 21.02 4.85
N LEU A 43 -11.07 22.30 4.54
CA LEU A 43 -10.82 22.86 3.21
C LEU A 43 -9.35 22.73 2.80
N LEU A 44 -8.43 22.91 3.75
CA LEU A 44 -7.00 22.80 3.51
C LEU A 44 -6.59 21.35 3.24
N TYR A 45 -7.13 20.41 4.01
CA TYR A 45 -6.97 18.97 3.76
C TYR A 45 -7.47 18.55 2.36
N LEU A 46 -8.69 19.00 1.99
CA LEU A 46 -9.25 18.72 0.66
C LEU A 46 -8.44 19.36 -0.47
N ALA A 47 -7.88 20.56 -0.24
CA ALA A 47 -6.99 21.21 -1.20
C ALA A 47 -5.70 20.41 -1.39
N TYR A 48 -5.06 19.93 -0.31
CA TYR A 48 -3.86 19.10 -0.42
C TYR A 48 -4.14 17.76 -1.13
N MET A 49 -5.28 17.12 -0.86
CA MET A 49 -5.75 15.96 -1.62
C MET A 49 -5.90 16.27 -3.12
N ALA A 50 -6.57 17.37 -3.47
CA ALA A 50 -6.77 17.76 -4.86
C ALA A 50 -5.43 18.07 -5.57
N MET A 51 -4.51 18.72 -4.89
CA MET A 51 -3.17 19.04 -5.41
C MET A 51 -2.32 17.79 -5.61
N MET A 52 -2.34 16.83 -4.68
CA MET A 52 -1.69 15.53 -4.86
C MET A 52 -2.21 14.81 -6.11
N CYS A 53 -3.48 15.01 -6.44
CA CYS A 53 -4.12 14.47 -7.63
C CYS A 53 -3.82 15.24 -8.94
N ALA A 54 -3.04 16.33 -8.92
CA ALA A 54 -2.78 17.16 -10.10
C ALA A 54 -2.19 16.40 -11.32
N PRO A 55 -1.22 15.47 -11.17
CA PRO A 55 -0.71 14.63 -12.26
C PRO A 55 -1.79 13.84 -12.99
N PHE A 56 -2.89 13.58 -12.28
CA PHE A 56 -3.98 12.77 -12.77
C PHE A 56 -5.12 13.59 -13.36
N PHE A 57 -5.35 14.84 -12.92
CA PHE A 57 -6.24 15.76 -13.65
C PHE A 57 -5.70 16.09 -15.03
N VAL A 58 -4.39 16.25 -15.13
CA VAL A 58 -3.71 16.44 -16.41
C VAL A 58 -3.83 15.21 -17.31
N ALA A 59 -4.00 14.02 -16.73
CA ALA A 59 -4.25 12.78 -17.46
C ALA A 59 -5.57 12.76 -18.25
N LEU A 60 -6.57 13.56 -17.81
CA LEU A 60 -7.86 13.68 -18.50
C LEU A 60 -7.76 14.53 -19.77
N VAL A 61 -6.78 15.42 -19.83
CA VAL A 61 -6.57 16.35 -20.95
C VAL A 61 -5.51 15.82 -21.92
N ARG A 62 -4.55 15.01 -21.42
CA ARG A 62 -3.48 14.39 -22.22
C ARG A 62 -2.95 13.13 -21.55
N THR A 63 -2.34 12.23 -22.30
CA THR A 63 -1.71 11.03 -21.73
C THR A 63 -0.63 11.43 -20.71
N PRO A 64 -0.75 11.09 -19.42
CA PRO A 64 0.26 11.41 -18.43
C PRO A 64 1.49 10.53 -18.72
N LYS A 65 2.70 11.09 -18.62
CA LYS A 65 3.89 10.24 -18.66
C LYS A 65 3.94 9.47 -17.33
N LEU A 66 3.94 8.14 -17.43
CA LEU A 66 4.00 7.21 -16.29
C LEU A 66 4.99 7.64 -15.18
N PRO A 67 6.19 8.18 -15.48
CA PRO A 67 7.16 8.59 -14.45
C PRO A 67 6.64 9.66 -13.47
N PHE A 68 5.70 10.53 -13.88
CA PHE A 68 5.20 11.61 -13.01
C PHE A 68 4.22 11.14 -11.94
N LEU A 69 3.71 9.92 -12.05
CA LEU A 69 2.83 9.33 -11.05
C LEU A 69 3.63 8.58 -9.98
N ILE A 70 4.88 8.19 -10.28
CA ILE A 70 5.68 7.31 -9.41
C ILE A 70 6.00 7.99 -8.07
N PRO A 71 6.51 9.23 -7.99
CA PRO A 71 6.87 9.86 -6.71
C PRO A 71 5.70 9.99 -5.71
N PRO A 72 4.51 10.52 -6.07
CA PRO A 72 3.35 10.55 -5.17
C PRO A 72 2.94 9.16 -4.70
N ILE A 73 2.92 8.19 -5.63
CA ILE A 73 2.56 6.81 -5.31
C ILE A 73 3.53 6.21 -4.30
N VAL A 74 4.84 6.39 -4.50
CA VAL A 74 5.84 5.87 -3.57
C VAL A 74 5.65 6.51 -2.19
N ILE A 75 5.59 7.85 -2.12
CA ILE A 75 5.50 8.57 -0.84
C ILE A 75 4.24 8.19 -0.06
N LEU A 76 3.10 8.01 -0.72
CA LEU A 76 1.85 7.59 -0.07
C LEU A 76 1.97 6.24 0.65
N PHE A 77 2.71 5.30 0.08
CA PHE A 77 2.87 3.98 0.71
C PHE A 77 3.94 3.98 1.78
N VAL A 78 5.01 4.75 1.61
CA VAL A 78 6.13 4.81 2.56
C VAL A 78 6.00 5.92 3.61
N ILE A 79 4.86 6.60 3.68
CA ILE A 79 4.69 7.72 4.62
C ILE A 79 4.85 7.29 6.08
N TYR A 80 4.38 6.09 6.44
CA TYR A 80 4.53 5.56 7.79
C TYR A 80 6.01 5.40 8.20
N PRO A 81 6.85 4.64 7.45
CA PRO A 81 8.26 4.52 7.82
C PRO A 81 9.02 5.85 7.72
N LEU A 82 8.63 6.77 6.82
CA LEU A 82 9.22 8.11 6.77
C LEU A 82 8.84 8.99 7.97
N ALA A 83 7.63 8.82 8.51
CA ALA A 83 7.14 9.53 9.67
C ALA A 83 7.54 8.88 11.00
N ALA A 84 8.12 7.66 10.97
CA ALA A 84 8.53 6.93 12.16
C ALA A 84 9.70 7.67 12.86
N PRO A 85 9.49 8.21 14.07
CA PRO A 85 10.55 8.94 14.76
C PRO A 85 11.73 8.00 15.04
N HIS A 86 12.89 8.29 14.46
CA HIS A 86 14.10 7.48 14.58
C HIS A 86 13.93 6.01 14.13
N GLY A 87 12.97 5.73 13.24
CA GLY A 87 12.66 4.35 12.81
C GLY A 87 11.92 3.51 13.87
N ILE A 88 11.38 4.15 14.90
CA ILE A 88 10.62 3.50 15.96
C ILE A 88 9.18 3.31 15.51
N ILE A 89 8.67 2.10 15.69
CA ILE A 89 7.27 1.74 15.41
C ILE A 89 6.36 2.51 16.36
N PHE A 90 5.39 3.21 15.80
CA PHE A 90 4.47 4.08 16.52
C PHE A 90 3.01 3.77 16.18
N SER A 91 2.08 4.24 17.01
CA SER A 91 0.64 3.91 16.98
C SER A 91 0.33 2.53 17.60
N THR A 92 -0.83 2.44 18.26
CA THR A 92 -1.24 1.27 19.06
C THR A 92 -1.17 -0.04 18.28
N ASP A 93 -1.85 -0.13 17.13
CA ASP A 93 -1.94 -1.39 16.38
C ASP A 93 -0.59 -1.86 15.82
N PRO A 94 0.23 -1.01 15.16
CA PRO A 94 1.58 -1.39 14.75
C PRO A 94 2.48 -1.85 15.90
N ILE A 95 2.40 -1.22 17.08
CA ILE A 95 3.21 -1.60 18.24
C ILE A 95 2.85 -3.02 18.71
N PHE A 96 1.56 -3.31 18.88
CA PHE A 96 1.11 -4.63 19.31
C PHE A 96 1.33 -5.71 18.23
N ASN A 97 1.16 -5.36 16.96
CA ASN A 97 1.40 -6.28 15.85
C ASN A 97 2.91 -6.58 15.69
N TYR A 98 3.78 -5.60 15.91
CA TYR A 98 5.22 -5.83 15.99
C TYR A 98 5.60 -6.65 17.21
N SER A 99 5.01 -6.40 18.38
CA SER A 99 5.26 -7.20 19.59
C SER A 99 5.02 -8.68 19.33
N PHE A 100 3.89 -9.03 18.71
CA PHE A 100 3.62 -10.42 18.33
C PHE A 100 4.65 -10.96 17.31
N THR A 101 5.02 -10.16 16.31
CA THR A 101 6.06 -10.53 15.34
C THR A 101 7.41 -10.81 16.01
N ALA A 102 7.81 -9.95 16.95
CA ALA A 102 9.03 -10.10 17.73
C ALA A 102 8.99 -11.35 18.60
N ASP A 103 7.85 -11.67 19.21
CA ASP A 103 7.68 -12.91 19.98
C ASP A 103 7.86 -14.15 19.10
N VAL A 104 7.31 -14.16 17.88
CA VAL A 104 7.52 -15.25 16.91
C VAL A 104 8.99 -15.36 16.51
N VAL A 105 9.67 -14.24 16.27
CA VAL A 105 11.10 -14.21 15.92
C VAL A 105 11.97 -14.73 17.06
N ASN A 106 11.69 -14.31 18.30
CA ASN A 106 12.49 -14.65 19.47
C ASN A 106 12.27 -16.10 19.94
N SER A 107 11.03 -16.57 19.90
CA SER A 107 10.68 -17.94 20.32
C SER A 107 10.92 -18.97 19.23
N GLY A 108 10.91 -18.56 17.96
CA GLY A 108 10.93 -19.46 16.80
C GLY A 108 9.60 -20.18 16.55
N PHE A 109 8.56 -19.91 17.35
CA PHE A 109 7.27 -20.59 17.26
C PHE A 109 6.11 -19.61 17.28
N TRP A 110 5.06 -19.95 16.56
CA TRP A 110 3.76 -19.30 16.73
C TRP A 110 2.99 -19.97 17.88
N ALA A 111 2.56 -19.16 18.85
CA ALA A 111 1.71 -19.61 19.96
C ALA A 111 0.37 -18.82 19.95
N PRO A 112 -0.75 -19.45 19.56
CA PRO A 112 -2.06 -18.78 19.59
C PRO A 112 -2.47 -18.39 21.01
N GLY A 113 -2.96 -17.17 21.17
CA GLY A 113 -3.35 -16.61 22.46
C GLY A 113 -2.18 -16.14 23.33
N ALA A 114 -0.94 -16.16 22.83
CA ALA A 114 0.23 -15.58 23.49
C ALA A 114 0.35 -14.07 23.22
N GLY A 115 1.14 -13.38 24.04
CA GLY A 115 1.34 -11.92 23.95
C GLY A 115 0.37 -11.13 24.83
N ASN A 116 0.73 -9.86 25.08
CA ASN A 116 -0.01 -8.97 25.98
C ASN A 116 -0.94 -8.01 25.22
N GLY A 117 -2.08 -7.67 25.85
CA GLY A 117 -3.03 -6.70 25.27
C GLY A 117 -3.55 -7.11 23.90
N PHE A 118 -3.54 -6.19 22.93
CA PHE A 118 -4.01 -6.48 21.57
C PHE A 118 -3.14 -7.48 20.80
N ALA A 119 -1.88 -7.67 21.18
CA ALA A 119 -1.00 -8.68 20.55
C ALA A 119 -1.59 -10.09 20.66
N ARG A 120 -2.32 -10.36 21.75
CA ARG A 120 -3.05 -11.62 21.96
C ARG A 120 -4.07 -11.88 20.86
N THR A 121 -4.81 -10.87 20.43
CA THR A 121 -5.81 -11.01 19.37
C THR A 121 -5.14 -11.29 18.03
N TYR A 122 -4.06 -10.57 17.72
CA TYR A 122 -3.29 -10.76 16.49
C TYR A 122 -2.66 -12.15 16.40
N SER A 123 -2.31 -12.75 17.55
CA SER A 123 -1.75 -14.10 17.59
C SER A 123 -2.67 -15.20 17.07
N PHE A 124 -3.98 -14.97 16.88
CA PHE A 124 -4.87 -15.98 16.28
C PHE A 124 -4.77 -16.03 14.74
N TYR A 125 -4.19 -15.01 14.12
CA TYR A 125 -4.09 -14.85 12.66
C TYR A 125 -2.62 -14.64 12.27
N PRO A 126 -1.80 -15.69 12.28
CA PRO A 126 -0.34 -15.55 12.35
C PRO A 126 0.34 -15.25 11.02
N LEU A 127 -0.33 -15.42 9.87
CA LEU A 127 0.36 -15.54 8.59
C LEU A 127 1.17 -14.30 8.24
N GLY A 128 0.59 -13.11 8.42
CA GLY A 128 1.28 -11.85 8.16
C GLY A 128 2.51 -11.68 9.06
N ASN A 129 2.37 -11.95 10.35
CA ASN A 129 3.45 -11.81 11.33
C ASN A 129 4.56 -12.84 11.14
N VAL A 130 4.22 -14.09 10.86
CA VAL A 130 5.19 -15.15 10.57
C VAL A 130 5.99 -14.81 9.32
N PHE A 131 5.32 -14.34 8.27
CA PHE A 131 5.99 -13.88 7.06
C PHE A 131 6.93 -12.69 7.36
N MET A 132 6.46 -11.68 8.09
CA MET A 132 7.31 -10.54 8.49
C MET A 132 8.50 -10.97 9.36
N GLY A 133 8.29 -11.91 10.27
CA GLY A 133 9.35 -12.49 11.10
C GLY A 133 10.44 -13.17 10.26
N TYR A 134 10.05 -13.92 9.23
CA TYR A 134 11.00 -14.49 8.27
C TYR A 134 11.81 -13.42 7.53
N VAL A 135 11.15 -12.34 7.08
CA VAL A 135 11.85 -11.22 6.42
C VAL A 135 12.82 -10.53 7.39
N ILE A 136 12.42 -10.31 8.65
CA ILE A 136 13.28 -9.74 9.69
C ILE A 136 14.54 -10.59 9.90
N LEU A 137 14.38 -11.91 10.01
CA LEU A 137 15.49 -12.85 10.20
C LEU A 137 16.46 -12.87 9.01
N THR A 138 15.98 -12.63 7.79
CA THR A 138 16.78 -12.70 6.56
C THR A 138 17.37 -11.36 6.11
N ALA A 139 16.83 -10.24 6.58
CA ALA A 139 17.23 -8.90 6.11
C ALA A 139 18.60 -8.43 6.63
N GLY A 140 19.11 -8.99 7.74
CA GLY A 140 20.37 -8.54 8.35
C GLY A 140 20.34 -7.09 8.89
N LEU A 141 19.15 -6.55 9.13
CA LEU A 141 18.89 -5.19 9.63
C LEU A 141 18.11 -5.24 10.95
N PRO A 142 18.09 -4.15 11.75
CA PRO A 142 17.27 -4.10 12.97
C PRO A 142 15.80 -4.44 12.69
N GLY A 143 15.23 -5.40 13.44
CA GLY A 143 13.90 -5.92 13.16
C GLY A 143 12.78 -4.87 13.15
N ALA A 144 12.86 -3.87 14.04
CA ALA A 144 11.90 -2.77 14.08
C ALA A 144 11.95 -1.92 12.81
N ALA A 145 13.16 -1.69 12.26
CA ALA A 145 13.32 -0.99 11.00
C ALA A 145 12.72 -1.81 9.86
N VAL A 146 13.08 -3.08 9.74
CA VAL A 146 12.54 -3.97 8.69
C VAL A 146 11.01 -4.02 8.73
N TYR A 147 10.43 -4.17 9.93
CA TYR A 147 8.98 -4.20 10.12
C TYR A 147 8.30 -2.90 9.67
N ALA A 148 8.88 -1.73 9.97
CA ALA A 148 8.32 -0.44 9.58
C ALA A 148 8.22 -0.28 8.04
N TRP A 149 9.10 -0.93 7.28
CA TRP A 149 9.17 -0.81 5.83
C TRP A 149 8.45 -1.93 5.06
N ILE A 150 8.51 -3.18 5.54
CA ILE A 150 8.18 -4.35 4.72
C ILE A 150 6.73 -4.35 4.20
N GLU A 151 5.75 -4.03 5.05
CA GLU A 151 4.35 -4.02 4.63
C GLU A 151 4.08 -2.91 3.61
N ALA A 152 4.62 -1.73 3.83
CA ALA A 152 4.50 -0.60 2.91
C ALA A 152 5.02 -0.97 1.51
N LEU A 153 6.20 -1.61 1.44
CA LEU A 153 6.80 -2.05 0.18
C LEU A 153 5.96 -3.15 -0.49
N LEU A 154 5.48 -4.13 0.27
CA LEU A 154 4.63 -5.20 -0.27
C LEU A 154 3.32 -4.66 -0.82
N ARG A 155 2.66 -3.76 -0.09
CA ARG A 155 1.39 -3.15 -0.54
C ARG A 155 1.60 -2.30 -1.78
N LEU A 156 2.70 -1.54 -1.84
CA LEU A 156 3.07 -0.74 -3.00
C LEU A 156 3.25 -1.58 -4.26
N MET A 157 3.87 -2.76 -4.13
CA MET A 157 4.09 -3.67 -5.26
C MET A 157 2.85 -4.50 -5.61
N ALA A 158 2.18 -5.06 -4.61
CA ALA A 158 1.16 -6.08 -4.81
C ALA A 158 -0.20 -5.48 -5.16
N VAL A 159 -0.66 -4.44 -4.44
CA VAL A 159 -2.04 -3.97 -4.58
C VAL A 159 -2.27 -3.27 -5.93
N PRO A 160 -1.45 -2.27 -6.35
CA PRO A 160 -1.61 -1.65 -7.67
C PRO A 160 -1.51 -2.67 -8.82
N THR A 161 -0.55 -3.59 -8.74
CA THR A 161 -0.37 -4.66 -9.74
C THR A 161 -1.61 -5.55 -9.82
N THR A 162 -2.19 -5.91 -8.69
CA THR A 162 -3.37 -6.77 -8.62
C THR A 162 -4.61 -6.07 -9.18
N VAL A 163 -4.85 -4.82 -8.77
CA VAL A 163 -5.95 -3.99 -9.31
C VAL A 163 -5.83 -3.86 -10.83
N PHE A 164 -4.63 -3.56 -11.33
CA PHE A 164 -4.37 -3.49 -12.76
C PHE A 164 -4.63 -4.83 -13.47
N ALA A 165 -4.12 -5.92 -12.90
CA ALA A 165 -4.22 -7.26 -13.47
C ALA A 165 -5.67 -7.74 -13.57
N ILE A 166 -6.49 -7.45 -12.56
CA ILE A 166 -7.94 -7.73 -12.55
C ILE A 166 -8.63 -6.85 -13.59
N GLY A 167 -8.45 -5.53 -13.52
CA GLY A 167 -9.11 -4.59 -14.42
C GLY A 167 -8.80 -4.84 -15.90
N ARG A 168 -7.54 -5.18 -16.22
CA ARG A 168 -7.12 -5.50 -17.59
C ARG A 168 -7.75 -6.78 -18.11
N ARG A 169 -7.91 -7.78 -17.23
CA ARG A 169 -8.57 -9.04 -17.59
C ARG A 169 -10.07 -8.81 -17.77
N LEU A 170 -10.74 -8.16 -16.83
CA LEU A 170 -12.19 -8.02 -16.85
C LEU A 170 -12.69 -7.03 -17.90
N PHE A 171 -11.93 -5.96 -18.15
CA PHE A 171 -12.37 -4.83 -18.95
C PHE A 171 -11.35 -4.49 -20.05
N SER A 172 -10.72 -3.32 -19.97
CA SER A 172 -9.71 -2.84 -20.90
C SER A 172 -8.52 -2.27 -20.14
N THR A 173 -7.38 -2.11 -20.82
CA THR A 173 -6.18 -1.47 -20.25
C THR A 173 -6.48 -0.07 -19.71
N ARG A 174 -7.37 0.69 -20.39
CA ARG A 174 -7.77 2.03 -19.95
C ARG A 174 -8.52 1.98 -18.62
N ILE A 175 -9.49 1.08 -18.49
CA ILE A 175 -10.27 0.91 -17.25
C ILE A 175 -9.37 0.39 -16.12
N ALA A 176 -8.44 -0.52 -16.42
CA ALA A 176 -7.46 -1.01 -15.47
C ALA A 176 -6.58 0.11 -14.89
N ALA A 177 -6.07 0.99 -15.76
CA ALA A 177 -5.29 2.15 -15.36
C ALA A 177 -6.11 3.13 -14.50
N LEU A 178 -7.38 3.37 -14.86
CA LEU A 178 -8.29 4.20 -14.05
C LEU A 178 -8.60 3.56 -12.69
N GLY A 179 -8.73 2.24 -12.60
CA GLY A 179 -8.94 1.53 -11.34
C GLY A 179 -7.75 1.68 -10.40
N VAL A 180 -6.52 1.52 -10.92
CA VAL A 180 -5.29 1.80 -10.15
C VAL A 180 -5.26 3.27 -9.72
N PHE A 181 -5.64 4.19 -10.60
CA PHE A 181 -5.71 5.61 -10.29
C PHE A 181 -6.65 5.90 -9.11
N PHE A 182 -7.89 5.39 -9.14
CA PHE A 182 -8.84 5.62 -8.04
C PHE A 182 -8.36 5.02 -6.73
N TYR A 183 -7.75 3.83 -6.76
CA TYR A 183 -7.17 3.23 -5.57
C TYR A 183 -6.08 4.13 -4.96
N LEU A 184 -5.15 4.64 -5.78
CA LEU A 184 -4.07 5.51 -5.32
C LEU A 184 -4.57 6.88 -4.80
N GLY A 185 -5.69 7.37 -5.34
CA GLY A 185 -6.32 8.62 -4.90
C GLY A 185 -7.14 8.51 -3.61
N THR A 186 -7.29 7.31 -3.02
CA THR A 186 -8.06 7.17 -1.78
C THR A 186 -7.31 7.74 -0.57
N ALA A 187 -7.97 8.63 0.16
CA ALA A 187 -7.46 9.23 1.40
C ALA A 187 -7.03 8.19 2.45
N SER A 188 -7.66 7.01 2.46
CA SER A 188 -7.32 5.91 3.37
C SER A 188 -5.88 5.42 3.21
N ILE A 189 -5.25 5.64 2.06
CA ILE A 189 -3.86 5.25 1.83
C ILE A 189 -2.87 6.08 2.66
N LEU A 190 -3.26 7.27 3.12
CA LEU A 190 -2.48 8.08 4.06
C LEU A 190 -2.39 7.46 5.45
N PHE A 191 -3.30 6.53 5.77
CA PHE A 191 -3.31 5.76 7.01
C PHE A 191 -2.75 4.35 6.80
N ASN A 192 -1.86 4.18 5.81
CA ASN A 192 -1.17 2.93 5.53
C ASN A 192 -0.12 2.62 6.61
N VAL A 193 -0.60 2.22 7.78
CA VAL A 193 0.20 1.74 8.91
C VAL A 193 0.37 0.22 8.82
N PRO A 194 1.47 -0.35 9.34
CA PRO A 194 1.73 -1.79 9.25
C PRO A 194 0.88 -2.56 10.26
N VAL A 195 -0.22 -3.15 9.76
CA VAL A 195 -1.23 -3.88 10.52
C VAL A 195 -1.74 -5.08 9.71
N GLN A 196 -2.32 -6.08 10.39
CA GLN A 196 -2.78 -7.32 9.73
C GLN A 196 -3.71 -7.08 8.54
N GLN A 197 -4.57 -6.05 8.59
CA GLN A 197 -5.48 -5.71 7.49
C GLN A 197 -4.75 -5.37 6.19
N GLY A 198 -3.54 -4.80 6.27
CA GLY A 198 -2.75 -4.44 5.10
C GLY A 198 -2.07 -5.64 4.42
N ILE A 199 -1.86 -6.74 5.14
CA ILE A 199 -1.51 -8.03 4.54
C ILE A 199 -2.78 -8.74 4.02
N GLY A 200 -3.88 -8.69 4.77
CA GLY A 200 -5.16 -9.26 4.36
C GLY A 200 -5.65 -8.73 3.01
N ILE A 201 -5.53 -7.43 2.74
CA ILE A 201 -5.93 -6.84 1.43
C ILE A 201 -5.11 -7.40 0.26
N ILE A 202 -3.85 -7.77 0.49
CA ILE A 202 -3.02 -8.42 -0.54
C ILE A 202 -3.59 -9.81 -0.85
N PHE A 203 -3.88 -10.62 0.16
CA PHE A 203 -4.46 -11.95 -0.02
C PHE A 203 -5.87 -11.90 -0.64
N VAL A 204 -6.70 -10.95 -0.24
CA VAL A 204 -8.01 -10.71 -0.87
C VAL A 204 -7.84 -10.37 -2.35
N GLY A 205 -6.96 -9.42 -2.68
CA GLY A 205 -6.70 -9.04 -4.07
C GLY A 205 -6.21 -10.22 -4.91
N LEU A 206 -5.23 -10.97 -4.41
CA LEU A 206 -4.68 -12.13 -5.11
C LEU A 206 -5.71 -13.26 -5.26
N SER A 207 -6.62 -13.42 -4.29
CA SER A 207 -7.73 -14.38 -4.36
C SER A 207 -8.72 -14.01 -5.45
N LEU A 208 -9.08 -12.72 -5.55
CA LEU A 208 -9.91 -12.25 -6.64
C LEU A 208 -9.22 -12.40 -8.00
N LEU A 209 -7.93 -12.10 -8.10
CA LEU A 209 -7.17 -12.28 -9.34
C LEU A 209 -7.10 -13.75 -9.78
N SER A 210 -6.80 -14.66 -8.86
CA SER A 210 -6.76 -16.10 -9.14
C SER A 210 -8.13 -16.64 -9.55
N LEU A 211 -9.22 -16.15 -8.96
CA LEU A 211 -10.59 -16.47 -9.38
C LEU A 211 -10.89 -15.97 -10.81
N VAL A 212 -10.47 -14.74 -11.15
CA VAL A 212 -10.60 -14.22 -12.52
C VAL A 212 -9.77 -15.05 -13.50
N MET A 213 -8.58 -15.51 -13.11
CA MET A 213 -7.77 -16.40 -13.94
C MET A 213 -8.43 -17.76 -14.13
N LEU A 214 -9.00 -18.33 -13.07
CA LEU A 214 -9.70 -19.62 -13.11
C LEU A 214 -10.88 -19.58 -14.06
N THR A 215 -11.74 -18.56 -13.95
CA THR A 215 -12.94 -18.40 -14.79
C THR A 215 -12.65 -18.13 -16.26
N ARG A 216 -11.45 -17.65 -16.59
CA ARG A 216 -11.02 -17.34 -17.97
C ARG A 216 -10.05 -18.35 -18.58
N SER A 217 -9.63 -19.36 -17.82
CA SER A 217 -8.71 -20.38 -18.31
C SER A 217 -9.45 -21.39 -19.20
N SER A 218 -9.03 -21.53 -20.45
CA SER A 218 -9.61 -22.48 -21.42
C SER A 218 -9.02 -23.90 -21.31
N ASP A 219 -7.77 -24.02 -20.85
CA ASP A 219 -7.09 -25.32 -20.69
C ASP A 219 -7.13 -25.83 -19.23
N ARG A 220 -7.30 -27.15 -19.09
CA ARG A 220 -7.36 -27.87 -17.81
C ARG A 220 -6.10 -27.67 -16.96
N SER A 221 -4.93 -27.58 -17.58
CA SER A 221 -3.68 -27.39 -16.84
C SER A 221 -3.64 -26.02 -16.15
N SER A 222 -4.10 -24.97 -16.85
CA SER A 222 -4.15 -23.60 -16.35
C SER A 222 -5.24 -23.42 -15.30
N GLN A 223 -6.39 -24.06 -15.49
CA GLN A 223 -7.45 -24.12 -14.48
C GLN A 223 -6.96 -24.74 -13.18
N ARG A 224 -6.26 -25.89 -13.23
CA ARG A 224 -5.72 -26.53 -12.03
C ARG A 224 -4.73 -25.64 -11.29
N ARG A 225 -3.84 -24.95 -12.01
CA ARG A 225 -2.90 -24.00 -11.40
C ARG A 225 -3.62 -22.82 -10.75
N ALA A 226 -4.61 -22.23 -11.43
CA ALA A 226 -5.40 -21.13 -10.90
C ALA A 226 -6.23 -21.54 -9.68
N GLN A 227 -6.76 -22.77 -9.65
CA GLN A 227 -7.48 -23.34 -8.51
C GLN A 227 -6.57 -23.52 -7.30
N LEU A 228 -5.37 -24.10 -7.50
CA LEU A 228 -4.38 -24.25 -6.43
C LEU A 228 -3.95 -22.88 -5.88
N LEU A 229 -3.68 -21.92 -6.77
CA LEU A 229 -3.38 -20.55 -6.36
C LEU A 229 -4.50 -19.98 -5.51
N PHE A 230 -5.76 -20.04 -5.99
CA PHE A 230 -6.94 -19.56 -5.27
C PHE A 230 -7.05 -20.17 -3.88
N VAL A 231 -6.93 -21.50 -3.75
CA VAL A 231 -6.99 -22.17 -2.44
C VAL A 231 -5.88 -21.66 -1.52
N CYS A 232 -4.65 -21.53 -2.01
CA CYS A 232 -3.53 -21.03 -1.20
C CYS A 232 -3.76 -19.59 -0.73
N VAL A 233 -4.17 -18.67 -1.62
CA VAL A 233 -4.34 -17.26 -1.25
C VAL A 233 -5.62 -17.01 -0.46
N ALA A 234 -6.70 -17.75 -0.71
CA ALA A 234 -7.93 -17.66 0.06
C ALA A 234 -7.77 -18.25 1.47
N GLY A 235 -7.02 -19.35 1.61
CA GLY A 235 -6.59 -19.86 2.91
C GLY A 235 -5.76 -18.83 3.67
N GLY A 236 -4.94 -18.04 2.95
CA GLY A 236 -4.20 -16.92 3.52
C GLY A 236 -5.10 -15.86 4.17
N ILE A 237 -6.25 -15.54 3.58
CA ILE A 237 -7.21 -14.56 4.13
C ILE A 237 -7.70 -14.99 5.52
N VAL A 238 -7.95 -16.29 5.73
CA VAL A 238 -8.45 -16.80 7.03
C VAL A 238 -7.37 -16.72 8.11
N MET A 239 -6.10 -16.67 7.71
CA MET A 239 -4.94 -16.67 8.59
C MET A 239 -4.34 -15.28 8.78
N THR A 240 -4.98 -14.21 8.27
CA THR A 240 -4.58 -12.80 8.36
C THR A 240 -5.72 -11.94 8.89
#